data_AF-A0A4R8RFY5-F1
#
_entry.id   AF-A0A4R8RFY5-F1
#
_cell.length_a   1.000
_cell.length_b   1.000
_cell.length_c   1.000
_cell.angle_alpha   90.00
_cell.angle_beta   90.00
_cell.angle_gamma   90.00
#
_symmetry.space_group_name_H-M   'P 1'
#
loop_
_entity.id
_entity.type
_entity.pdbx_description
1 polymer ?
#
loop_
_entity_poly.entity_id
_entity_poly.type
_entity_poly.pdbx_seq_one_letter_code
_entity_poly.pdbx_strand_id
1 'polypeptide(L)'
;MALLRLLTRCPPPTASHVVLPRRPCTLLRPQLLRKSLPQQALRQRTFASAPSPRTPVTKPAGPRPTSGSSSARLGQDTELPERLLIYHAGTGRITFLAFLKVTTVFSAAFFCLVAAPSWIRSGEEELLTIASKIAFGVTPLLFVAYTSASYATYIYLRLPLYARQSRAVLERYVRTLPATAQLEIGTMGLAGRPRVTLVSVSDLRPASGRLGTVNFDRDVSALAARRKWHHYRPVGKFLLPDAAGAKTSGATGGGGRGSGNNRHGVKDGWVWDVIRASLDKRK
;
A
#
# COMPACT_ATOMS: atom_id res chain seq x y z
N MET A 1 -32.30 58.99 5.45
CA MET A 1 -31.60 57.72 5.19
C MET A 1 -30.59 57.98 4.06
N ALA A 2 -29.50 58.69 4.35
CA ALA A 2 -28.26 58.21 4.96
C ALA A 2 -27.22 57.81 3.88
N LEU A 3 -26.29 58.73 3.67
CA LEU A 3 -24.87 58.52 3.34
C LEU A 3 -24.53 57.78 2.04
N LEU A 4 -24.59 58.52 0.93
CA LEU A 4 -23.85 58.22 -0.29
C LEU A 4 -22.84 59.36 -0.54
N ARG A 5 -21.60 59.18 -0.08
CA ARG A 5 -20.35 59.84 -0.51
C ARG A 5 -19.32 59.71 0.61
N LEU A 6 -18.36 58.82 0.44
CA LEU A 6 -16.99 58.97 0.93
C LEU A 6 -16.07 58.06 0.10
N LEU A 7 -15.20 58.70 -0.68
CA LEU A 7 -13.80 58.31 -0.95
C LEU A 7 -13.61 56.97 -1.69
N THR A 8 -13.48 56.92 -3.02
CA THR A 8 -12.29 57.33 -3.79
C THR A 8 -11.00 57.46 -2.97
N ARG A 9 -10.37 56.32 -2.64
CA ARG A 9 -8.91 56.12 -2.62
C ARG A 9 -8.58 54.70 -2.19
N CYS A 10 -8.34 53.81 -3.15
CA CYS A 10 -7.50 52.64 -2.95
C CYS A 10 -6.33 52.74 -3.95
N PRO A 11 -5.07 52.72 -3.48
CA PRO A 11 -3.89 52.74 -4.33
C PRO A 11 -3.73 51.39 -5.04
N PRO A 12 -3.02 51.35 -6.19
CA PRO A 12 -2.77 50.11 -6.93
C PRO A 12 -1.89 49.16 -6.11
N PRO A 13 -2.03 47.83 -6.27
CA PRO A 13 -1.11 46.88 -5.67
C PRO A 13 0.28 47.05 -6.30
N THR A 14 1.21 47.49 -5.46
CA THR A 14 2.64 47.55 -5.70
C THR A 14 3.13 46.24 -6.30
N ALA A 15 3.67 46.33 -7.52
CA ALA A 15 4.38 45.23 -8.17
C ALA A 15 5.65 44.90 -7.37
N SER A 16 5.55 43.91 -6.49
CA SER A 16 6.70 43.29 -5.86
C SER A 16 7.44 42.46 -6.91
N HIS A 17 8.41 43.07 -7.58
CA HIS A 17 9.43 42.36 -8.34
C HIS A 17 10.20 41.46 -7.37
N VAL A 18 9.83 40.16 -7.35
CA VAL A 18 10.64 39.13 -6.73
C VAL A 18 11.91 38.98 -7.58
N VAL A 19 12.98 39.62 -7.12
CA VAL A 19 14.34 39.42 -7.63
C VAL A 19 14.74 37.98 -7.31
N LEU A 20 14.64 37.10 -8.31
CA LEU A 20 15.25 35.78 -8.29
C LEU A 20 16.79 35.94 -8.27
N PRO A 21 17.51 35.43 -7.27
CA PRO A 21 18.96 35.38 -7.34
C PRO A 21 19.37 34.37 -8.43
N ARG A 22 19.92 34.92 -9.52
CA ARG A 22 20.70 34.21 -10.55
C ARG A 22 21.77 33.36 -9.88
N ARG A 23 21.59 32.03 -9.87
CA ARG A 23 22.68 31.09 -9.62
C ARG A 23 23.53 30.99 -10.88
N PRO A 24 24.85 31.25 -10.83
CA PRO A 24 25.72 31.06 -11.98
C PRO A 24 25.94 29.56 -12.23
N CYS A 25 25.55 29.11 -13.43
CA CYS A 25 26.00 27.86 -14.02
C CYS A 25 27.52 27.91 -14.22
N THR A 26 28.26 27.09 -13.48
CA THR A 26 29.67 26.78 -13.80
C THR A 26 29.69 25.41 -14.49
N LEU A 27 29.76 25.44 -15.82
CA LEU A 27 30.16 24.31 -16.64
C LEU A 27 31.64 24.44 -17.02
N LEU A 28 32.26 23.28 -17.24
CA LEU A 28 33.58 22.99 -17.83
C LEU A 28 34.80 23.08 -16.90
N ARG A 29 35.45 21.93 -16.66
CA ARG A 29 36.55 21.44 -17.52
C ARG A 29 36.98 20.00 -17.14
N PRO A 30 37.33 19.15 -18.12
CA PRO A 30 37.84 17.80 -17.89
C PRO A 30 39.36 17.80 -17.65
N GLN A 31 39.86 16.93 -16.79
CA GLN A 31 41.28 16.59 -16.73
C GLN A 31 41.44 15.07 -16.94
N LEU A 32 42.09 14.77 -18.07
CA LEU A 32 42.60 13.48 -18.47
C LEU A 32 43.92 13.18 -17.74
N LEU A 33 44.25 11.89 -17.66
CA LEU A 33 45.57 11.29 -17.35
C LEU A 33 46.02 11.42 -15.88
N ARG A 34 46.55 10.41 -15.18
CA ARG A 34 47.39 9.29 -15.64
C ARG A 34 47.52 8.22 -14.54
N LYS A 35 47.37 6.95 -14.93
CA LYS A 35 47.99 5.68 -14.47
C LYS A 35 48.60 5.57 -13.06
N SER A 36 48.18 4.54 -12.31
CA SER A 36 49.01 3.35 -12.01
C SER A 36 48.23 2.24 -11.27
N LEU A 37 48.19 1.06 -11.89
CA LEU A 37 47.92 -0.28 -11.33
C LEU A 37 49.16 -0.73 -10.50
N PRO A 38 49.09 -1.72 -9.57
CA PRO A 38 48.61 -3.08 -9.87
C PRO A 38 47.80 -3.85 -8.80
N GLN A 39 47.04 -4.80 -9.35
CA GLN A 39 46.77 -6.19 -8.94
C GLN A 39 46.62 -6.57 -7.45
N GLN A 40 45.48 -7.20 -7.11
CA GLN A 40 45.35 -8.65 -6.83
C GLN A 40 43.95 -8.92 -6.24
N ALA A 41 43.08 -9.65 -6.95
CA ALA A 41 42.98 -11.11 -6.94
C ALA A 41 42.01 -11.65 -5.87
N LEU A 42 40.73 -11.74 -6.24
CA LEU A 42 39.85 -12.87 -5.93
C LEU A 42 38.81 -12.88 -7.06
N ARG A 43 38.95 -13.69 -8.13
CA ARG A 43 38.37 -15.04 -8.24
C ARG A 43 37.03 -15.10 -7.47
N GLN A 44 35.86 -15.25 -8.09
CA GLN A 44 35.51 -16.24 -9.10
C GLN A 44 34.31 -15.79 -9.94
N ARG A 45 34.44 -15.94 -11.27
CA ARG A 45 33.34 -16.15 -12.21
C ARG A 45 33.16 -17.67 -12.36
N THR A 46 31.92 -18.11 -12.37
CA THR A 46 31.47 -19.35 -13.06
C THR A 46 30.09 -19.00 -13.61
N PHE A 47 30.02 -18.42 -14.81
CA PHE A 47 29.84 -19.10 -16.10
C PHE A 47 28.77 -20.21 -16.09
N ALA A 48 27.70 -19.89 -16.81
CA ALA A 48 26.92 -20.74 -17.69
C ALA A 48 27.36 -22.21 -17.74
N SER A 49 26.46 -23.10 -17.32
CA SER A 49 26.56 -24.53 -17.61
C SER A 49 25.86 -24.81 -18.94
N ALA A 50 26.59 -25.43 -19.87
CA ALA A 50 26.08 -26.03 -21.09
C ALA A 50 25.42 -27.40 -20.78
N PRO A 51 24.58 -27.95 -21.68
CA PRO A 51 23.67 -29.05 -21.37
C PRO A 51 24.36 -30.42 -21.43
N SER A 52 23.95 -31.34 -20.54
CA SER A 52 24.35 -32.75 -20.52
C SER A 52 23.22 -33.64 -21.09
N PRO A 53 23.52 -34.85 -21.62
CA PRO A 53 22.73 -35.51 -22.66
C PRO A 53 21.47 -36.21 -22.14
N ARG A 54 20.47 -36.26 -23.03
CA ARG A 54 19.18 -36.93 -22.81
C ARG A 54 19.33 -38.44 -22.99
N THR A 55 18.91 -39.20 -21.98
CA THR A 55 18.41 -40.57 -22.15
C THR A 55 16.90 -40.60 -21.88
N PRO A 56 16.12 -41.38 -22.63
CA PRO A 56 14.67 -41.34 -22.59
C PRO A 56 14.14 -42.33 -21.54
N VAL A 57 13.36 -41.86 -20.56
CA VAL A 57 12.55 -42.74 -19.70
C VAL A 57 11.17 -42.13 -19.50
N THR A 58 10.23 -42.73 -20.23
CA THR A 58 8.83 -43.08 -19.93
C THR A 58 8.09 -42.24 -18.87
N LYS A 59 7.05 -41.53 -19.34
CA LYS A 59 5.95 -40.95 -18.54
C LYS A 59 5.27 -42.01 -17.68
N PRO A 60 4.85 -41.62 -16.47
CA PRO A 60 3.46 -41.81 -16.08
C PRO A 60 2.77 -40.47 -15.81
N ALA A 61 1.52 -40.38 -16.26
CA ALA A 61 0.67 -39.21 -16.13
C ALA A 61 0.33 -38.93 -14.66
N GLY A 62 0.76 -37.76 -14.16
CA GLY A 62 0.33 -37.20 -12.88
C GLY A 62 -0.63 -36.03 -13.11
N PRO A 63 -1.65 -35.84 -12.26
CA PRO A 63 -2.67 -34.81 -12.46
C PRO A 63 -2.12 -33.39 -12.28
N ARG A 64 -2.62 -32.50 -13.14
CA ARG A 64 -2.36 -31.06 -13.25
C ARG A 64 -2.53 -30.34 -11.90
N PRO A 65 -1.56 -29.56 -11.40
CA PRO A 65 -1.80 -28.70 -10.24
C PRO A 65 -2.63 -27.49 -10.68
N THR A 66 -3.88 -27.47 -10.24
CA THR A 66 -4.67 -26.25 -10.12
C THR A 66 -3.97 -25.29 -9.16
N SER A 67 -3.89 -24.02 -9.53
CA SER A 67 -3.37 -22.95 -8.69
C SER A 67 -4.25 -22.80 -7.45
N GLY A 68 -3.86 -23.44 -6.36
CA GLY A 68 -4.50 -23.32 -5.06
C GLY A 68 -3.43 -23.21 -3.99
N SER A 69 -3.46 -22.10 -3.24
CA SER A 69 -3.06 -22.00 -1.84
C SER A 69 -1.86 -22.86 -1.40
N SER A 70 -0.70 -22.23 -1.22
CA SER A 70 0.47 -22.77 -0.53
C SER A 70 0.18 -23.09 0.94
N SER A 71 -0.57 -24.17 1.19
CA SER A 71 -0.80 -24.75 2.51
C SER A 71 -0.85 -26.26 2.40
N ALA A 72 0.22 -26.87 1.89
CA ALA A 72 0.43 -28.31 2.00
C ALA A 72 1.91 -28.63 1.78
N ARG A 73 2.68 -28.57 2.88
CA ARG A 73 3.88 -29.37 3.21
C ARG A 73 4.58 -28.72 4.40
N LEU A 74 4.18 -29.10 5.62
CA LEU A 74 5.12 -29.29 6.73
C LEU A 74 4.41 -30.12 7.81
N GLY A 75 4.56 -31.44 7.72
CA GLY A 75 4.63 -32.26 8.92
C GLY A 75 6.08 -32.19 9.42
N GLN A 76 6.26 -32.22 10.75
CA GLN A 76 7.53 -32.14 11.50
C GLN A 76 8.17 -30.74 11.57
N ASP A 77 7.64 -29.87 12.44
CA ASP A 77 8.08 -29.71 13.82
C ASP A 77 7.21 -28.65 14.50
N THR A 78 7.09 -28.68 15.81
CA THR A 78 6.24 -27.84 16.66
C THR A 78 6.61 -26.34 16.65
N GLU A 79 7.39 -25.90 15.67
CA GLU A 79 7.90 -24.55 15.54
C GLU A 79 6.97 -23.66 14.72
N LEU A 80 6.61 -22.52 15.30
CA LEU A 80 5.82 -21.51 14.61
C LEU A 80 6.67 -20.77 13.57
N PRO A 81 6.07 -20.35 12.44
CA PRO A 81 6.78 -19.56 11.46
C PRO A 81 7.20 -18.20 12.03
N GLU A 82 8.30 -17.63 11.51
CA GLU A 82 8.74 -16.28 11.86
C GLU A 82 7.67 -15.22 11.55
N ARG A 83 6.90 -15.42 10.48
CA ARG A 83 5.81 -14.54 10.06
C ARG A 83 4.48 -15.24 10.30
N LEU A 84 3.80 -14.85 11.37
CA LEU A 84 2.51 -15.39 11.73
C LEU A 84 1.40 -14.59 11.04
N LEU A 85 0.61 -15.22 10.17
CA LEU A 85 -0.56 -14.57 9.58
C LEU A 85 -1.64 -14.41 10.65
N ILE A 86 -1.96 -13.18 11.01
CA ILE A 86 -2.97 -12.87 12.04
C ILE A 86 -4.27 -12.34 11.44
N TYR A 87 -4.22 -11.78 10.23
CA TYR A 87 -5.39 -11.28 9.55
C TYR A 87 -5.30 -11.46 8.04
N HIS A 88 -6.44 -11.82 7.44
CA HIS A 88 -6.63 -11.86 6.00
C HIS A 88 -8.01 -11.27 5.68
N ALA A 89 -8.05 -10.25 4.82
CA ALA A 89 -9.28 -9.56 4.43
C ALA A 89 -10.33 -10.45 3.74
N GLY A 90 -9.87 -11.58 3.20
CA GLY A 90 -10.66 -12.54 2.43
C GLY A 90 -10.43 -12.35 0.94
N THR A 91 -10.25 -13.45 0.21
CA THR A 91 -9.94 -13.42 -1.23
C THR A 91 -11.02 -12.70 -2.01
N GLY A 92 -12.30 -12.92 -1.70
CA GLY A 92 -13.41 -12.26 -2.38
C GLY A 92 -13.36 -10.73 -2.29
N ARG A 93 -13.07 -10.17 -1.11
CA ARG A 93 -12.98 -8.70 -0.93
C ARG A 93 -11.79 -8.12 -1.66
N ILE A 94 -10.64 -8.78 -1.57
CA ILE A 94 -9.40 -8.36 -2.26
C ILE A 94 -9.62 -8.39 -3.77
N THR A 95 -10.18 -9.48 -4.29
CA THR A 95 -10.47 -9.65 -5.72
C THR A 95 -11.53 -8.67 -6.21
N PHE A 96 -12.60 -8.44 -5.46
CA PHE A 96 -13.61 -7.44 -5.79
C PHE A 96 -13.00 -6.04 -5.89
N LEU A 97 -12.19 -5.63 -4.90
CA LEU A 97 -11.48 -4.36 -4.93
C LEU A 97 -10.49 -4.29 -6.11
N ALA A 98 -9.84 -5.40 -6.47
CA ALA A 98 -8.95 -5.44 -7.61
C ALA A 98 -9.71 -5.21 -8.93
N PHE A 99 -10.84 -5.90 -9.13
CA PHE A 99 -11.71 -5.68 -10.29
C PHE A 99 -12.25 -4.25 -10.33
N LEU A 100 -12.69 -3.71 -9.19
CA LEU A 100 -13.18 -2.34 -9.09
C LEU A 100 -12.11 -1.31 -9.52
N LYS A 101 -10.84 -1.53 -9.16
CA LYS A 101 -9.73 -0.68 -9.61
C LYS A 101 -9.50 -0.78 -11.12
N VAL A 102 -9.55 -1.99 -11.66
CA VAL A 102 -9.36 -2.21 -13.10
C VAL A 102 -10.47 -1.50 -13.89
N THR A 103 -11.73 -1.66 -13.49
CA THR A 103 -12.88 -1.00 -14.14
C THR A 103 -12.73 0.52 -14.14
N THR A 104 -12.36 1.12 -13.01
CA THR A 104 -12.23 2.59 -12.93
C THR A 104 -11.05 3.14 -13.73
N VAL A 105 -9.95 2.38 -13.87
CA VAL A 105 -8.86 2.72 -14.79
C VAL A 105 -9.34 2.69 -16.23
N PHE A 106 -10.11 1.68 -16.64
CA PHE A 106 -10.70 1.61 -17.98
C PHE A 106 -11.65 2.77 -18.24
N SER A 107 -12.53 3.11 -17.29
CA SER A 107 -13.41 4.27 -17.41
C SER A 107 -12.61 5.55 -17.59
N ALA A 108 -11.63 5.83 -16.73
CA ALA A 108 -10.80 7.02 -16.84
C ALA A 108 -10.01 7.06 -18.17
N ALA A 109 -9.48 5.93 -18.62
CA ALA A 109 -8.79 5.83 -19.90
C ALA A 109 -9.72 6.12 -21.09
N PHE A 110 -10.95 5.61 -21.07
CA PHE A 110 -11.94 5.90 -22.11
C PHE A 110 -12.25 7.39 -22.19
N PHE A 111 -12.54 8.03 -21.05
CA PHE A 111 -12.84 9.45 -21.00
C PHE A 111 -11.64 10.32 -21.43
N CYS A 112 -10.42 9.97 -21.03
CA CYS A 112 -9.22 10.74 -21.36
C CYS A 112 -8.67 10.48 -22.77
N LEU A 113 -8.73 9.25 -23.28
CA LEU A 113 -8.06 8.86 -24.53
C LEU A 113 -9.00 8.76 -25.72
N VAL A 114 -10.30 8.55 -25.51
CA VAL A 114 -11.28 8.40 -26.60
C VAL A 114 -12.22 9.60 -26.62
N ALA A 115 -12.89 9.88 -25.50
CA ALA A 115 -13.91 10.92 -25.45
C ALA A 115 -13.29 12.34 -25.50
N ALA A 116 -12.29 12.63 -24.67
CA ALA A 116 -11.63 13.94 -24.64
C ALA A 116 -11.14 14.43 -26.02
N PRO A 117 -10.37 13.65 -26.81
CA PRO A 117 -9.93 14.13 -28.12
C PRO A 117 -11.08 14.26 -29.12
N SER A 118 -12.21 13.54 -28.95
CA SER A 118 -13.38 13.72 -29.81
C SER A 118 -14.08 15.05 -29.55
N TRP A 119 -14.25 15.45 -28.28
CA TRP A 119 -14.85 16.74 -27.90
C TRP A 119 -13.98 17.94 -28.28
N ILE A 120 -12.66 17.80 -28.17
CA ILE A 120 -11.72 18.85 -28.60
C ILE A 120 -11.77 19.02 -30.12
N ARG A 121 -11.99 17.93 -30.88
CA ARG A 121 -12.08 17.98 -32.35
C ARG A 121 -13.40 18.55 -32.85
N SER A 122 -14.52 18.31 -32.16
CA SER A 122 -15.80 18.89 -32.57
C SER A 122 -15.82 20.41 -32.39
N GLY A 123 -15.11 20.95 -31.38
CA GLY A 123 -14.98 22.40 -31.16
C GLY A 123 -16.29 23.10 -30.78
N GLU A 124 -17.37 22.35 -30.58
CA GLU A 124 -18.71 22.85 -30.28
C GLU A 124 -18.86 23.25 -28.80
N GLU A 125 -18.00 22.74 -27.92
CA GLU A 125 -18.12 22.90 -26.48
C GLU A 125 -17.01 23.76 -25.88
N GLU A 126 -17.39 24.57 -24.88
CA GLU A 126 -16.44 25.33 -24.08
C GLU A 126 -15.47 24.40 -23.34
N LEU A 127 -14.20 24.81 -23.23
CA LEU A 127 -13.14 24.04 -22.57
C LEU A 127 -13.49 23.64 -21.13
N LEU A 128 -14.22 24.48 -20.39
CA LEU A 128 -14.68 24.18 -19.03
C LEU A 128 -15.68 23.02 -19.00
N THR A 129 -16.57 22.93 -19.99
CA THR A 129 -17.54 21.83 -20.12
C THR A 129 -16.82 20.52 -20.42
N ILE A 130 -15.87 20.55 -21.36
CA ILE A 130 -15.01 19.40 -21.69
C ILE A 130 -14.23 18.95 -20.45
N ALA A 131 -13.61 19.87 -19.72
CA ALA A 131 -12.86 19.56 -18.49
C ALA A 131 -13.75 18.92 -17.42
N SER A 132 -14.99 19.41 -17.27
CA SER A 132 -15.96 18.86 -16.31
C SER A 132 -16.35 17.42 -16.65
N LYS A 133 -16.57 17.11 -17.94
CA LYS A 133 -16.86 15.74 -18.41
C LYS A 133 -15.69 14.79 -18.17
N ILE A 134 -14.46 15.23 -18.41
CA ILE A 134 -13.25 14.46 -18.11
C ILE A 134 -13.13 14.22 -16.60
N ALA A 135 -13.36 15.26 -15.79
CA ALA A 135 -13.31 15.15 -14.34
C ALA A 135 -14.32 14.12 -13.81
N PHE A 136 -15.53 14.06 -14.39
CA PHE A 136 -16.52 13.05 -14.04
C PHE A 136 -16.02 11.62 -14.34
N GLY A 137 -15.37 11.40 -15.48
CA GLY A 137 -14.77 10.11 -15.83
C GLY A 137 -13.59 9.69 -14.93
N VAL A 138 -12.83 10.65 -14.41
CA VAL A 138 -11.68 10.41 -13.53
C VAL A 138 -12.09 10.28 -12.05
N THR A 139 -13.23 10.85 -11.66
CA THR A 139 -13.77 10.80 -10.28
C THR A 139 -13.83 9.40 -9.68
N PRO A 140 -14.40 8.37 -10.34
CA PRO A 140 -14.46 7.03 -9.75
C PRO A 140 -13.07 6.42 -9.52
N LEU A 141 -12.10 6.71 -10.39
CA LEU A 141 -10.71 6.29 -10.20
C LEU A 141 -10.10 6.92 -8.96
N LEU A 142 -10.29 8.23 -8.76
CA LEU A 142 -9.80 8.94 -7.57
C LEU A 142 -10.46 8.43 -6.29
N PHE A 143 -11.77 8.17 -6.33
CA PHE A 143 -12.53 7.66 -5.19
C PHE A 143 -12.05 6.27 -4.76
N VAL A 144 -11.91 5.34 -5.71
CA VAL A 144 -11.42 3.98 -5.42
C VAL A 144 -9.95 4.02 -5.01
N ALA A 145 -9.12 4.85 -5.65
CA ALA A 145 -7.73 5.07 -5.25
C ALA A 145 -7.60 5.54 -3.81
N TYR A 146 -8.42 6.50 -3.40
CA TYR A 146 -8.44 7.06 -2.06
C TYR A 146 -8.89 6.03 -1.02
N THR A 147 -10.02 5.35 -1.27
CA THR A 147 -10.61 4.41 -0.31
C THR A 147 -9.80 3.11 -0.18
N SER A 148 -9.22 2.61 -1.27
CA SER A 148 -8.43 1.37 -1.24
C SER A 148 -6.98 1.55 -0.77
N ALA A 149 -6.46 2.79 -0.75
CA ALA A 149 -5.05 3.04 -0.38
C ALA A 149 -4.73 2.69 1.08
N SER A 150 -5.69 2.88 1.99
CA SER A 150 -5.53 2.56 3.41
C SER A 150 -5.95 1.12 3.75
N TYR A 151 -6.66 0.42 2.86
CA TYR A 151 -7.20 -0.92 3.14
C TYR A 151 -6.11 -1.97 3.36
N ALA A 152 -6.10 -2.58 4.56
CA ALA A 152 -5.22 -3.68 4.89
C ALA A 152 -5.75 -5.01 4.33
N THR A 153 -4.96 -5.66 3.48
CA THR A 153 -5.29 -6.95 2.84
C THR A 153 -4.87 -8.13 3.70
N TYR A 154 -3.70 -8.05 4.32
CA TYR A 154 -3.18 -9.05 5.24
C TYR A 154 -2.31 -8.38 6.30
N ILE A 155 -2.20 -9.01 7.46
CA ILE A 155 -1.31 -8.58 8.54
C ILE A 155 -0.53 -9.80 9.01
N TYR A 156 0.79 -9.67 9.06
CA TYR A 156 1.67 -10.64 9.70
C TYR A 156 2.27 -10.06 10.98
N LEU A 157 2.32 -10.87 12.03
CA LEU A 157 3.12 -10.59 13.21
C LEU A 157 4.49 -11.25 13.04
N ARG A 158 5.57 -10.49 13.20
CA ARG A 158 6.92 -11.05 13.28
C ARG A 158 7.18 -11.59 14.68
N LEU A 159 7.52 -12.87 14.75
CA LEU A 159 7.81 -13.57 15.99
C LEU A 159 9.32 -13.71 16.19
N PRO A 160 9.84 -13.32 17.37
CA PRO A 160 11.21 -13.62 17.74
C PRO A 160 11.39 -15.14 17.97
N LEU A 161 12.64 -15.62 17.91
CA LEU A 161 12.96 -17.06 17.97
C LEU A 161 12.36 -17.75 19.21
N TYR A 162 12.38 -17.11 20.37
CA TYR A 162 11.82 -17.68 21.60
C TYR A 162 10.30 -17.86 21.54
N ALA A 163 9.58 -16.95 20.87
CA ALA A 163 8.12 -17.00 20.77
C ALA A 163 7.65 -18.06 19.76
N ARG A 164 8.57 -18.67 19.00
CA ARG A 164 8.28 -19.68 17.99
C ARG A 164 8.25 -21.10 18.53
N GLN A 165 8.75 -21.33 19.74
CA GLN A 165 8.92 -22.67 20.31
C GLN A 165 7.59 -23.41 20.54
N SER A 166 6.54 -22.71 20.94
CA SER A 166 5.23 -23.32 21.16
C SER A 166 4.09 -22.31 21.16
N ARG A 167 2.87 -22.82 21.04
CA ARG A 167 1.64 -22.02 21.13
C ARG A 167 1.45 -21.37 22.51
N ALA A 168 1.85 -22.04 23.58
CA ALA A 168 1.74 -21.49 24.93
C ALA A 168 2.69 -20.29 25.15
N VAL A 169 3.90 -20.36 24.60
CA VAL A 169 4.87 -19.24 24.67
C VAL A 169 4.41 -18.08 23.78
N LEU A 170 3.87 -18.37 22.58
CA LEU A 170 3.24 -17.36 21.74
C LEU A 170 2.12 -16.63 22.47
N GLU A 171 1.28 -17.36 23.20
CA GLU A 171 0.17 -16.75 23.93
C GLU A 171 0.64 -15.80 25.03
N ARG A 172 1.67 -16.21 25.80
CA ARG A 172 2.29 -15.31 26.77
C ARG A 172 2.87 -14.08 26.09
N TYR A 173 3.61 -14.27 25.00
CA TYR A 173 4.20 -13.18 24.23
C TYR A 173 3.16 -12.17 23.71
N VAL A 174 2.05 -12.66 23.16
CA VAL A 174 0.98 -11.81 22.62
C VAL A 174 0.24 -11.07 23.74
N ARG A 175 0.04 -11.70 24.91
CA ARG A 175 -0.56 -11.04 26.08
C ARG A 175 0.33 -9.94 26.65
N THR A 176 1.64 -10.14 26.64
CA THR A 176 2.65 -9.16 27.07
C THR A 176 3.39 -8.56 25.88
N LEU A 177 2.64 -8.11 24.87
CA LEU A 177 3.22 -7.69 23.60
C LEU A 177 4.19 -6.51 23.79
N PRO A 178 5.49 -6.67 23.47
CA PRO A 178 6.44 -5.59 23.64
C PRO A 178 6.13 -4.46 22.66
N ALA A 179 6.44 -3.22 23.07
CA ALA A 179 6.22 -2.05 22.23
C ALA A 179 7.03 -2.11 20.91
N THR A 180 8.13 -2.85 20.90
CA THR A 180 9.03 -3.06 19.75
C THR A 180 8.60 -4.19 18.80
N ALA A 181 7.51 -4.90 19.10
CA ALA A 181 7.01 -5.96 18.25
C ALA A 181 6.68 -5.41 16.85
N GLN A 182 7.08 -6.15 15.80
CA GLN A 182 6.93 -5.70 14.42
C GLN A 182 5.71 -6.36 13.76
N LEU A 183 4.87 -5.53 13.15
CA LEU A 183 3.73 -5.91 12.32
C LEU A 183 4.04 -5.59 10.86
N GLU A 184 3.92 -6.59 9.99
CA GLU A 184 3.92 -6.38 8.54
C GLU A 184 2.48 -6.22 8.06
N ILE A 185 2.13 -5.02 7.64
CA ILE A 185 0.81 -4.69 7.10
C ILE A 185 0.92 -4.65 5.58
N GLY A 186 0.13 -5.47 4.90
CA GLY A 186 0.00 -5.47 3.44
C GLY A 186 -1.16 -4.61 2.99
N THR A 187 -0.91 -3.50 2.30
CA THR A 187 -1.94 -2.67 1.67
C THR A 187 -1.93 -2.81 0.15
N MET A 188 -3.08 -2.56 -0.49
CA MET A 188 -3.18 -2.65 -1.95
C MET A 188 -2.78 -1.32 -2.61
N GLY A 189 -1.68 -1.31 -3.36
CA GLY A 189 -1.23 -0.14 -4.11
C GLY A 189 -2.22 0.28 -5.21
N LEU A 190 -2.01 1.47 -5.78
CA LEU A 190 -2.87 2.04 -6.82
C LEU A 190 -3.03 1.14 -8.05
N ALA A 191 -2.00 0.37 -8.42
CA ALA A 191 -2.00 -0.49 -9.59
C ALA A 191 -1.99 -1.99 -9.23
N GLY A 192 -2.71 -2.40 -8.18
CA GLY A 192 -2.81 -3.81 -7.76
C GLY A 192 -1.53 -4.42 -7.16
N ARG A 193 -0.40 -3.71 -7.22
CA ARG A 193 0.87 -4.14 -6.62
C ARG A 193 0.75 -4.12 -5.09
N PRO A 194 0.94 -5.25 -4.41
CA PRO A 194 0.88 -5.29 -2.95
C PRO A 194 2.02 -4.45 -2.37
N ARG A 195 1.71 -3.66 -1.34
CA ARG A 195 2.68 -2.86 -0.60
C ARG A 195 2.75 -3.37 0.82
N VAL A 196 3.92 -3.88 1.21
CA VAL A 196 4.16 -4.34 2.58
C VAL A 196 4.88 -3.25 3.34
N THR A 197 4.34 -2.87 4.49
CA THR A 197 4.97 -1.95 5.42
C THR A 197 5.20 -2.63 6.74
N LEU A 198 6.45 -2.63 7.19
CA LEU A 198 6.84 -3.07 8.51
C LEU A 198 6.69 -1.89 9.48
N VAL A 199 5.95 -2.12 10.56
CA VAL A 199 5.58 -1.11 11.55
C VAL A 199 5.78 -1.68 12.94
N SER A 200 6.36 -0.90 13.86
CA SER A 200 6.39 -1.28 15.27
C SER A 200 5.03 -1.03 15.91
N VAL A 201 4.61 -1.90 16.83
CA VAL A 201 3.35 -1.73 17.59
C VAL A 201 3.32 -0.37 18.30
N SER A 202 4.47 0.11 18.80
CA SER A 202 4.62 1.44 19.41
C SER A 202 4.22 2.60 18.50
N ASP A 203 4.43 2.45 17.20
CA ASP A 203 4.33 3.55 16.24
C ASP A 203 2.92 3.68 15.66
N LEU A 204 2.08 2.66 15.87
CA LEU A 204 0.67 2.67 15.46
C LEU A 204 -0.14 3.43 16.49
N ARG A 205 -0.68 4.58 16.09
CA ARG A 205 -1.60 5.36 16.89
C ARG A 205 -3.01 5.27 16.32
N PRO A 206 -4.04 5.12 17.16
CA PRO A 206 -5.42 5.21 16.71
C PRO A 206 -5.69 6.61 16.16
N ALA A 207 -6.28 6.68 14.98
CA ALA A 207 -6.60 7.94 14.30
C ALA A 207 -7.92 7.78 13.55
N SER A 208 -8.74 8.82 13.54
CA SER A 208 -9.94 8.87 12.70
C SER A 208 -9.66 9.72 11.45
N GLY A 209 -9.71 9.08 10.28
CA GLY A 209 -9.66 9.79 9.00
C GLY A 209 -11.01 10.36 8.57
N ARG A 210 -10.99 11.34 7.65
CA ARG A 210 -12.21 11.78 6.95
C ARG A 210 -12.82 10.61 6.17
N LEU A 211 -14.13 10.41 6.30
CA LEU A 211 -14.92 9.31 5.74
C LEU A 211 -14.67 7.92 6.36
N GLY A 212 -14.08 7.85 7.56
CA GLY A 212 -13.87 6.57 8.27
C GLY A 212 -12.92 5.61 7.54
N THR A 213 -12.14 6.11 6.58
CA THR A 213 -11.26 5.31 5.74
C THR A 213 -9.90 5.03 6.41
N VAL A 214 -9.66 5.55 7.62
CA VAL A 214 -8.40 5.39 8.35
C VAL A 214 -8.71 5.21 9.82
N ASN A 215 -8.17 4.15 10.40
CA ASN A 215 -8.31 3.78 11.82
C ASN A 215 -7.00 3.96 12.60
N PHE A 216 -5.86 3.82 11.92
CA PHE A 216 -4.54 4.02 12.52
C PHE A 216 -3.69 4.90 11.64
N ASP A 217 -2.85 5.70 12.30
CA ASP A 217 -1.80 6.47 11.68
C ASP A 217 -0.45 6.10 12.28
N ARG A 218 0.59 6.28 11.48
CA ARG A 218 1.99 6.15 11.86
C ARG A 218 2.69 7.42 11.44
N ASP A 219 3.50 7.97 12.33
CA ASP A 219 4.37 9.08 11.94
C ASP A 219 5.38 8.61 10.88
N VAL A 220 5.23 9.17 9.69
CA VAL A 220 6.09 8.91 8.53
C VAL A 220 6.89 10.15 8.14
N SER A 221 6.88 11.22 8.95
CA SER A 221 7.57 12.48 8.67
C SER A 221 9.08 12.26 8.45
N ALA A 222 9.73 11.54 9.35
CA ALA A 222 11.15 11.20 9.25
C ALA A 222 11.47 10.32 8.03
N LEU A 223 10.59 9.35 7.72
CA LEU A 223 10.74 8.48 6.55
C LEU A 223 10.52 9.24 5.24
N ALA A 224 9.58 10.18 5.22
CA ALA A 224 9.31 11.04 4.08
C ALA A 224 10.46 12.02 3.83
N ALA A 225 11.07 12.57 4.89
CA ALA A 225 12.23 13.45 4.78
C ALA A 225 13.47 12.74 4.17
N ARG A 226 13.67 11.45 4.50
CA ARG A 226 14.77 10.64 3.94
C ARG A 226 14.49 10.10 2.53
N ARG A 227 13.30 10.34 1.98
CA ARG A 227 12.83 9.74 0.74
C ARG A 227 13.48 10.40 -0.47
N LYS A 228 14.12 9.60 -1.34
CA LYS A 228 14.51 10.05 -2.69
C LYS A 228 13.29 10.16 -3.59
N TRP A 229 13.35 11.04 -4.60
CA TRP A 229 12.21 11.34 -5.49
C TRP A 229 11.60 10.09 -6.18
N HIS A 230 12.42 9.07 -6.49
CA HIS A 230 11.99 7.84 -7.15
C HIS A 230 11.43 6.77 -6.19
N HIS A 231 11.57 6.94 -4.87
CA HIS A 231 10.96 6.02 -3.92
C HIS A 231 9.49 6.35 -3.70
N TYR A 232 8.68 5.30 -3.57
CA TYR A 232 7.29 5.46 -3.20
C TYR A 232 7.15 6.21 -1.87
N ARG A 233 6.08 7.00 -1.77
CA ARG A 233 5.72 7.66 -0.51
C ARG A 233 5.48 6.59 0.56
N PRO A 234 6.06 6.73 1.76
CA PRO A 234 5.78 5.82 2.86
C PRO A 234 4.29 5.87 3.24
N VAL A 235 3.71 4.71 3.54
CA VAL A 235 2.33 4.61 4.02
C VAL A 235 2.32 4.92 5.51
N GLY A 236 1.54 5.93 5.92
CA GLY A 236 1.29 6.27 7.32
C GLY A 236 -0.09 5.85 7.80
N LYS A 237 -1.08 5.89 6.90
CA LYS A 237 -2.49 5.69 7.23
C LYS A 237 -2.95 4.29 6.88
N PHE A 238 -3.60 3.63 7.83
CA PHE A 238 -4.06 2.26 7.71
C PHE A 238 -5.53 2.13 8.15
N LEU A 239 -6.28 1.37 7.38
CA LEU A 239 -7.62 0.90 7.70
C LEU A 239 -7.50 -0.57 8.12
N LEU A 240 -7.41 -0.76 9.42
CA LEU A 240 -7.26 -2.07 10.04
C LEU A 240 -8.63 -2.55 10.54
N PRO A 241 -8.92 -3.85 10.43
CA PRO A 241 -10.20 -4.44 10.83
C PRO A 241 -10.47 -4.23 12.32
N ASP A 242 -11.73 -4.00 12.66
CA ASP A 242 -12.18 -3.93 14.04
C ASP A 242 -12.32 -5.33 14.65
N ALA A 243 -12.08 -5.44 15.97
CA ALA A 243 -12.06 -6.71 16.71
C ALA A 243 -13.41 -7.44 16.68
N ALA A 244 -14.52 -6.69 16.65
CA ALA A 244 -15.84 -7.23 16.33
C ALA A 244 -16.05 -7.11 14.83
N GLY A 245 -15.67 -8.13 14.06
CA GLY A 245 -15.92 -8.18 12.63
C GLY A 245 -17.36 -7.74 12.30
N ALA A 246 -17.51 -6.84 11.34
CA ALA A 246 -18.78 -6.44 10.71
C ALA A 246 -19.73 -5.50 11.51
N LYS A 247 -19.28 -4.30 11.90
CA LYS A 247 -20.22 -3.18 12.20
C LYS A 247 -20.11 -1.98 11.26
N THR A 248 -19.32 -2.09 10.20
CA THR A 248 -19.27 -1.13 9.08
C THR A 248 -19.64 -1.81 7.76
N SER A 249 -20.68 -2.65 7.78
CA SER A 249 -21.48 -2.93 6.59
C SER A 249 -22.68 -1.98 6.59
N GLY A 250 -22.40 -0.68 6.45
CA GLY A 250 -23.40 0.31 6.11
C GLY A 250 -23.59 0.31 4.59
N ALA A 251 -24.74 -0.21 4.15
CA ALA A 251 -25.35 -0.03 2.84
C ALA A 251 -24.55 -0.51 1.61
N THR A 252 -24.78 -1.76 1.18
CA THR A 252 -25.49 -2.10 -0.07
C THR A 252 -25.45 -3.62 -0.27
N GLY A 253 -26.61 -4.28 -0.13
CA GLY A 253 -26.93 -5.56 -0.81
C GLY A 253 -26.46 -6.88 -0.17
N GLY A 254 -27.43 -7.76 0.09
CA GLY A 254 -27.24 -9.22 0.07
C GLY A 254 -27.23 -9.91 1.44
N GLY A 255 -28.38 -10.46 1.83
CA GLY A 255 -28.56 -11.24 3.05
C GLY A 255 -27.64 -12.46 3.12
N GLY A 256 -26.89 -12.54 4.22
CA GLY A 256 -26.15 -13.71 4.65
C GLY A 256 -25.90 -13.58 6.15
N ARG A 257 -26.77 -14.19 6.95
CA ARG A 257 -26.68 -14.23 8.42
C ARG A 257 -25.55 -15.19 8.82
N GLY A 258 -24.31 -14.80 8.54
CA GLY A 258 -23.11 -15.48 9.01
C GLY A 258 -22.67 -14.89 10.34
N SER A 259 -23.23 -15.41 11.44
CA SER A 259 -22.61 -15.29 12.75
C SER A 259 -21.26 -16.02 12.67
N GLY A 260 -20.16 -15.29 12.55
CA GLY A 260 -18.87 -15.88 12.28
C GLY A 260 -17.75 -14.90 12.56
N ASN A 261 -17.18 -15.05 13.76
CA ASN A 261 -15.86 -14.57 14.19
C ASN A 261 -14.90 -14.20 13.05
N ASN A 262 -14.01 -13.24 13.29
CA ASN A 262 -12.85 -12.88 12.44
C ASN A 262 -11.87 -14.06 12.11
N ARG A 263 -12.25 -15.32 12.36
CA ARG A 263 -11.60 -16.58 12.00
C ARG A 263 -11.78 -16.95 10.51
N HIS A 264 -11.85 -15.99 9.60
CA HIS A 264 -12.00 -16.28 8.17
C HIS A 264 -10.70 -16.92 7.63
N GLY A 265 -10.56 -18.24 7.81
CA GLY A 265 -9.44 -19.04 7.30
C GLY A 265 -8.09 -18.87 7.99
N VAL A 266 -7.96 -17.96 8.97
CA VAL A 266 -6.69 -17.71 9.67
C VAL A 266 -6.70 -18.43 11.02
N LYS A 267 -5.82 -19.44 11.16
CA LYS A 267 -5.66 -20.26 12.37
C LYS A 267 -5.40 -19.41 13.63
N ASP A 268 -4.71 -18.29 13.46
CA ASP A 268 -4.22 -17.43 14.52
C ASP A 268 -4.89 -16.06 14.58
N GLY A 269 -6.13 -15.98 14.09
CA GLY A 269 -6.91 -14.74 14.08
C GLY A 269 -7.12 -14.12 15.47
N TRP A 270 -7.19 -14.95 16.51
CA TRP A 270 -7.34 -14.48 17.91
C TRP A 270 -6.18 -13.58 18.37
N VAL A 271 -4.99 -13.73 17.79
CA VAL A 271 -3.82 -12.90 18.11
C VAL A 271 -4.09 -11.45 17.77
N TRP A 272 -4.81 -11.20 16.67
CA TRP A 272 -5.17 -9.84 16.26
C TRP A 272 -6.07 -9.15 17.29
N ASP A 273 -7.02 -9.87 17.87
CA ASP A 273 -7.96 -9.31 18.86
C ASP A 273 -7.21 -8.84 20.12
N VAL A 274 -6.22 -9.61 20.57
CA VAL A 274 -5.38 -9.24 21.73
C VAL A 274 -4.50 -8.04 21.41
N ILE A 275 -3.82 -8.05 20.25
CA ILE A 275 -2.99 -6.92 19.81
C ILE A 275 -3.84 -5.66 19.72
N ARG A 276 -5.05 -5.77 19.18
CA ARG A 276 -5.94 -4.64 19.02
C ARG A 276 -6.40 -4.09 20.37
N ALA A 277 -6.76 -4.94 21.32
CA ALA A 277 -7.06 -4.51 22.68
C ALA A 277 -5.88 -3.77 23.33
N SER A 278 -4.63 -4.19 23.06
CA SER A 278 -3.43 -3.49 23.52
C SER A 278 -3.19 -2.15 22.81
N LEU A 279 -3.59 -2.00 21.54
CA LEU A 279 -3.49 -0.76 20.79
C LEU A 279 -4.56 0.26 21.23
N ASP A 280 -5.80 -0.18 21.45
CA ASP A 280 -6.89 0.70 21.86
C ASP A 280 -6.69 1.26 23.28
N LYS A 281 -5.97 0.54 24.16
CA LYS A 281 -5.55 1.02 25.48
C LYS A 281 -4.49 2.13 25.45
N ARG A 282 -3.81 2.34 24.32
CA ARG A 282 -2.73 3.33 24.16
C ARG A 282 -3.24 4.66 23.59
N LYS A 283 -4.55 4.90 23.61
CA LYS A 283 -5.18 6.17 23.26
C LYS A 283 -4.78 7.30 24.19
#